data_AF-A0A8B7UZ42-F1
#
_entry.id   AF-A0A8B7UZ42-F1
#
_cell.length_a   1.000
_cell.length_b   1.000
_cell.length_c   1.000
_cell.angle_alpha   90.00
_cell.angle_beta   90.00
_cell.angle_gamma   90.00
#
_symmetry.space_group_name_H-M   'P 1'
#
loop_
_entity.id
_entity.type
_entity.pdbx_description
1 polymer ?
#
loop_
_entity_poly.entity_id
_entity_poly.type
_entity_poly.pdbx_seq_one_letter_code
_entity_poly.pdbx_strand_id
1 'polypeptide(L)'
;MAFSIDRALNVALGNPSSTAQHVFKVSLVSGMPFYGYHEKERHFMKIYLYNPAMVKRICELLQSGAIMNKFYQPHEAHIPYLLQLFIDYNLYGMNLINLAAVKFRKARRKSRLIFKFKLTLRNKCYIINDLQKRYIFRK
;
A
#
# COMPACT_ATOMS: atom_id res chain seq x y z
N MET A 1 11.13 -13.52 5.74
CA MET A 1 9.91 -12.80 6.19
C MET A 1 8.77 -12.93 5.18
N ALA A 2 8.91 -12.47 3.93
CA ALA A 2 7.82 -12.52 2.93
C ALA A 2 7.23 -13.94 2.73
N PHE A 3 8.06 -14.95 2.49
CA PHE A 3 7.61 -16.35 2.34
C PHE A 3 6.85 -16.90 3.56
N SER A 4 7.27 -16.53 4.76
CA SER A 4 6.60 -16.94 6.01
C SER A 4 5.21 -16.30 6.13
N ILE A 5 5.06 -15.05 5.68
CA ILE A 5 3.77 -14.35 5.64
C ILE A 5 2.86 -14.99 4.61
N ASP A 6 3.34 -15.25 3.38
CA ASP A 6 2.54 -15.87 2.32
C ASP A 6 2.02 -17.25 2.74
N ARG A 7 2.89 -18.08 3.35
CA ARG A 7 2.51 -19.40 3.85
C ARG A 7 1.50 -19.31 5.00
N ALA A 8 1.72 -18.43 5.98
CA ALA A 8 0.78 -18.23 7.09
C ALA A 8 -0.60 -17.75 6.59
N LEU A 9 -0.62 -16.88 5.58
CA LEU A 9 -1.85 -16.38 4.98
C LEU A 9 -2.57 -17.47 4.18
N ASN A 10 -1.86 -18.30 3.42
CA ASN A 10 -2.46 -19.43 2.68
C ASN A 10 -3.07 -20.48 3.63
N VAL A 11 -2.43 -20.74 4.76
CA VAL A 11 -2.99 -21.58 5.85
C VAL A 11 -4.24 -20.93 6.44
N ALA A 12 -4.22 -19.63 6.75
CA ALA A 12 -5.39 -18.91 7.27
C ALA A 12 -6.55 -18.79 6.25
N LEU A 13 -6.26 -18.89 4.96
CA LEU A 13 -7.23 -18.92 3.87
C LEU A 13 -7.83 -20.32 3.64
N GLY A 14 -7.38 -21.35 4.37
CA GLY A 14 -7.86 -22.73 4.22
C GLY A 14 -7.26 -23.49 3.04
N ASN A 15 -6.28 -22.91 2.34
CA ASN A 15 -5.62 -23.51 1.17
C ASN A 15 -4.11 -23.64 1.41
N PRO A 16 -3.67 -24.58 2.27
CA PRO A 16 -2.26 -24.70 2.67
C PRO A 16 -1.33 -25.14 1.53
N SER A 17 -1.87 -25.77 0.49
CA SER A 17 -1.13 -26.20 -0.71
C SER A 17 -0.97 -25.09 -1.76
N SER A 18 -1.64 -23.95 -1.58
CA SER A 18 -1.57 -22.85 -2.54
C SER A 18 -0.21 -22.16 -2.48
N THR A 19 0.38 -21.92 -3.66
CA THR A 19 1.61 -21.15 -3.85
C THR A 19 1.34 -19.69 -4.20
N ALA A 20 0.09 -19.22 -4.00
CA ALA A 20 -0.29 -17.84 -4.27
C ALA A 20 0.57 -16.85 -3.46
N GLN A 21 1.16 -15.89 -4.17
CA GLN A 21 1.98 -14.84 -3.58
C GLN A 21 1.10 -13.62 -3.27
N HIS A 22 1.09 -13.18 -2.01
CA HIS A 22 0.31 -12.04 -1.55
C HIS A 22 1.19 -10.83 -1.26
N VAL A 23 2.44 -11.07 -0.84
CA VAL A 23 3.45 -10.05 -0.58
C VAL A 23 4.25 -9.73 -1.85
N PHE A 24 4.22 -8.46 -2.27
CA PHE A 24 5.03 -7.95 -3.38
C PHE A 24 6.49 -7.75 -2.95
N LYS A 25 6.72 -6.97 -1.89
CA LYS A 25 8.05 -6.72 -1.31
C LYS A 25 7.94 -6.35 0.15
N VAL A 26 9.05 -6.46 0.88
CA VAL A 26 9.19 -5.93 2.23
C VAL A 26 10.40 -5.01 2.26
N SER A 27 10.25 -3.80 2.76
CA SER A 27 11.32 -2.80 2.85
C SER A 27 11.48 -2.34 4.29
N LEU A 28 12.71 -2.19 4.75
CA LEU A 28 12.99 -1.61 6.07
C LEU A 28 12.99 -0.08 5.94
N VAL A 29 12.31 0.61 6.86
CA VAL A 29 12.26 2.08 6.93
C VAL A 29 12.53 2.52 8.36
N SER A 30 13.21 3.66 8.57
CA SER A 30 13.28 4.32 9.87
C SER A 30 12.23 5.42 9.95
N GLY A 31 11.71 5.67 11.14
CA GLY A 31 10.75 6.74 11.38
C GLY A 31 10.51 6.96 12.87
N MET A 32 9.77 8.01 13.19
CA MET A 32 9.36 8.30 14.57
C MET A 32 7.91 7.81 14.78
N PRO A 33 7.65 6.93 15.75
CA PRO A 33 6.28 6.52 16.08
C PRO A 33 5.45 7.73 16.52
N PHE A 34 4.22 7.83 16.00
CA PHE A 34 3.30 8.92 16.30
C PHE A 34 2.76 8.89 17.74
N TYR A 35 2.48 7.69 18.26
CA TYR A 35 1.90 7.54 19.60
C TYR A 35 2.98 7.48 20.69
N GLY A 36 2.93 8.45 21.62
CA GLY A 36 3.87 8.61 22.74
C GLY A 36 5.07 9.50 22.41
N TYR A 37 5.83 9.89 23.43
CA TYR A 37 7.08 10.64 23.26
C TYR A 37 8.24 9.67 23.02
N HIS A 38 9.00 9.88 21.94
CA HIS A 38 10.16 9.06 21.60
C HIS A 38 11.28 9.96 21.09
N GLU A 39 12.44 9.94 21.73
CA GLU A 39 13.57 10.82 21.37
C GLU A 39 14.36 10.33 20.15
N LYS A 40 14.18 9.05 19.79
CA LYS A 40 14.97 8.38 18.75
C LYS A 40 14.06 7.74 17.70
N GLU A 41 14.53 7.77 16.47
CA GLU A 41 13.92 7.00 15.39
C GLU A 41 13.95 5.50 15.70
N ARG A 42 12.92 4.81 15.21
CA ARG A 42 12.78 3.37 15.32
C ARG A 42 12.70 2.75 13.94
N HIS A 43 13.12 1.50 13.86
CA HIS A 43 13.03 0.73 12.62
C HIS A 43 11.66 0.09 12.49
N PHE A 44 11.15 0.15 11.27
CA PHE A 44 9.82 -0.26 10.86
C PHE A 44 9.93 -1.09 9.60
N MET A 45 9.08 -2.10 9.46
CA MET A 45 8.99 -2.92 8.26
C MET A 45 7.78 -2.49 7.44
N LYS A 46 8.04 -2.08 6.21
CA LYS A 46 7.04 -1.67 5.24
C LYS A 46 6.72 -2.84 4.32
N ILE A 47 5.55 -3.43 4.49
CA ILE A 47 5.09 -4.59 3.72
C ILE A 47 4.22 -4.10 2.57
N TYR A 48 4.51 -4.59 1.38
CA TYR A 48 3.75 -4.31 0.17
C TYR A 48 2.94 -5.52 -0.25
N LEU A 49 1.66 -5.28 -0.54
CA LEU A 49 0.67 -6.32 -0.83
C LEU A 49 0.00 -6.07 -2.17
N TYR A 50 -0.34 -7.16 -2.87
CA TYR A 50 -1.12 -7.10 -4.11
C TYR A 50 -2.60 -6.81 -3.87
N ASN A 51 -3.18 -7.41 -2.82
CA ASN A 51 -4.60 -7.29 -2.50
C ASN A 51 -4.82 -6.59 -1.14
N PRO A 52 -5.55 -5.45 -1.05
CA PRO A 52 -5.85 -4.80 0.23
C PRO A 52 -6.72 -5.62 1.16
N ALA A 53 -7.57 -6.49 0.64
CA ALA A 53 -8.54 -7.21 1.45
C ALA A 53 -7.84 -8.14 2.44
N MET A 54 -6.61 -8.56 2.13
CA MET A 54 -5.80 -9.45 2.95
C MET A 54 -5.10 -8.75 4.11
N VAL A 55 -5.11 -7.41 4.18
CA VAL A 55 -4.40 -6.61 5.18
C VAL A 55 -4.86 -6.93 6.59
N LYS A 56 -6.19 -7.00 6.81
CA LYS A 56 -6.77 -7.29 8.13
C LYS A 56 -6.27 -8.65 8.65
N ARG A 57 -6.33 -9.68 7.81
CA ARG A 57 -5.87 -11.03 8.14
C ARG A 57 -4.37 -11.07 8.44
N ILE A 58 -3.56 -10.38 7.64
CA ILE A 58 -2.11 -10.29 7.87
C ILE A 58 -1.83 -9.58 9.21
N CYS A 59 -2.56 -8.52 9.54
CA CYS A 59 -2.41 -7.83 10.83
C CYS A 59 -2.75 -8.75 11.99
N GLU A 60 -3.84 -9.51 11.91
CA GLU A 60 -4.23 -10.48 12.93
C GLU A 60 -3.16 -11.58 13.12
N LEU A 61 -2.61 -12.13 12.03
CA LEU A 61 -1.55 -13.14 12.08
C LEU A 61 -0.22 -12.61 12.64
N LEU A 62 0.10 -11.35 12.34
CA LEU A 62 1.29 -10.68 12.86
C LEU A 62 1.14 -10.29 14.33
N GLN A 63 -0.07 -9.91 14.75
CA GLN A 63 -0.41 -9.63 16.14
C GLN A 63 -0.52 -10.89 16.99
N SER A 64 -0.94 -12.03 16.43
CA SER A 64 -1.02 -13.30 17.17
C SER A 64 0.34 -13.98 17.35
N GLY A 65 1.39 -13.48 16.68
CA GLY A 65 2.72 -14.09 16.72
C GLY A 65 2.85 -15.36 15.89
N ALA A 66 1.85 -15.69 15.06
CA ALA A 66 1.86 -16.87 14.18
C ALA A 66 3.02 -16.84 13.17
N ILE A 67 3.56 -15.66 12.88
CA ILE A 67 4.66 -15.44 11.94
C ILE A 67 5.96 -15.19 12.72
N MET A 68 6.95 -16.08 12.54
CA MET A 68 8.28 -16.01 13.17
C MET A 68 8.28 -16.02 14.72
N ASN A 69 7.19 -16.44 15.36
CA ASN A 69 7.05 -16.50 16.82
C ASN A 69 7.35 -15.16 17.51
N LYS A 70 7.00 -14.05 16.86
CA LYS A 70 7.19 -12.68 17.37
C LYS A 70 5.92 -11.88 17.17
N PHE A 71 5.57 -11.14 18.20
CA PHE A 71 4.45 -10.21 18.17
C PHE A 71 4.85 -8.94 17.44
N TYR A 72 4.16 -8.64 16.33
CA TYR A 72 4.37 -7.40 15.59
C TYR A 72 3.16 -6.47 15.78
N GLN A 73 3.43 -5.21 16.10
CA GLN A 73 2.36 -4.21 16.21
C GLN A 73 2.08 -3.60 14.83
N PRO A 74 0.83 -3.68 14.32
CA PRO A 74 0.43 -3.00 13.11
C PRO A 74 0.33 -1.49 13.37
N HIS A 75 1.05 -0.72 12.57
CA HIS A 75 0.91 0.73 12.50
C HIS A 75 0.21 1.09 11.19
N GLU A 76 -0.69 2.07 11.25
CA GLU A 76 -1.42 2.61 10.09
C GLU A 76 -2.31 1.60 9.31
N ALA A 77 -2.47 0.37 9.80
CA ALA A 77 -3.30 -0.65 9.15
C ALA A 77 -4.81 -0.33 9.13
N HIS A 78 -5.25 0.59 9.99
CA HIS A 78 -6.64 1.03 10.06
C HIS A 78 -7.02 1.97 8.90
N ILE A 79 -6.04 2.60 8.24
CA ILE A 79 -6.32 3.54 7.14
C ILE A 79 -6.65 2.71 5.89
N PRO A 80 -7.86 2.87 5.33
CA PRO A 80 -8.23 2.17 4.11
C PRO A 80 -7.36 2.64 2.95
N TYR A 81 -7.10 1.73 2.02
CA TYR A 81 -6.24 1.98 0.87
C TYR A 81 -6.57 3.26 0.09
N LEU A 82 -7.87 3.54 -0.13
CA LEU A 82 -8.27 4.69 -0.92
C LEU A 82 -7.83 6.01 -0.26
N LEU A 83 -7.87 6.08 1.07
CA LEU A 83 -7.41 7.27 1.80
C LEU A 83 -5.89 7.40 1.73
N GLN A 84 -5.14 6.29 1.82
CA GLN A 84 -3.68 6.32 1.63
C GLN A 84 -3.31 6.86 0.25
N LEU A 85 -4.02 6.43 -0.80
CA LEU A 85 -3.82 6.94 -2.17
C LEU A 85 -4.08 8.44 -2.25
N PHE A 86 -5.15 8.93 -1.62
CA PHE A 86 -5.46 10.35 -1.61
C PHE A 86 -4.38 11.17 -0.90
N ILE A 87 -3.85 10.66 0.22
CA ILE A 87 -2.77 11.33 0.96
C ILE A 87 -1.46 11.33 0.14
N ASP A 88 -1.07 10.18 -0.43
CA ASP A 88 0.18 10.03 -1.19
C ASP A 88 0.23 10.96 -2.42
N TYR A 89 -0.90 11.14 -3.12
CA TYR A 89 -1.01 11.96 -4.32
C TYR A 89 -1.62 13.34 -4.08
N ASN A 90 -1.84 13.72 -2.81
CA ASN A 90 -2.48 14.97 -2.40
C ASN A 90 -3.81 15.23 -3.14
N LEU A 91 -4.62 14.18 -3.29
CA LEU A 91 -5.93 14.23 -3.94
C LEU A 91 -7.00 14.56 -2.90
N TYR A 92 -7.93 15.43 -3.27
CA TYR A 92 -9.04 15.84 -2.41
C TYR A 92 -10.38 15.45 -3.04
N GLY A 93 -11.37 15.15 -2.19
CA GLY A 93 -12.74 14.91 -2.63
C GLY A 93 -13.33 16.17 -3.28
N MET A 94 -14.08 15.99 -4.37
CA MET A 94 -14.72 17.07 -5.13
C MET A 94 -13.74 18.13 -5.69
N ASN A 95 -12.44 17.81 -5.77
CA ASN A 95 -11.43 18.68 -6.37
C ASN A 95 -11.09 18.23 -7.80
N LEU A 96 -10.56 19.16 -8.60
CA LEU A 96 -10.06 18.86 -9.93
C LEU A 96 -8.73 18.11 -9.85
N ILE A 97 -8.61 17.00 -10.58
CA ILE A 97 -7.35 16.27 -10.72
C ILE A 97 -6.59 16.87 -11.90
N ASN A 98 -5.38 17.35 -11.65
CA ASN A 98 -4.54 17.89 -12.70
C ASN A 98 -3.59 16.81 -13.24
N LEU A 99 -3.68 16.49 -14.53
CA LEU A 99 -2.92 15.43 -15.18
C LEU A 99 -2.12 15.98 -16.37
N ALA A 100 -0.80 15.77 -16.38
CA ALA A 100 0.07 16.22 -17.47
C ALA A 100 -0.04 15.33 -18.73
N ALA A 101 -0.31 14.04 -18.55
CA ALA A 101 -0.49 13.09 -19.65
C ALA A 101 -1.55 12.06 -19.27
N VAL A 102 -2.41 11.73 -20.22
CA VAL A 102 -3.48 10.74 -20.05
C VAL A 102 -3.32 9.62 -21.07
N LYS A 103 -3.37 8.37 -20.61
CA LYS A 103 -3.36 7.18 -21.48
C LYS A 103 -4.74 6.55 -21.46
N PHE A 104 -5.43 6.60 -22.59
CA PHE A 104 -6.75 5.99 -22.73
C PHE A 104 -6.63 4.49 -23.03
N ARG A 105 -7.53 3.68 -22.44
CA ARG A 105 -7.60 2.24 -22.69
C ARG A 105 -7.99 1.91 -24.14
N LYS A 106 -8.81 2.75 -24.77
CA LYS A 106 -9.24 2.63 -26.18
C LYS A 106 -8.90 3.92 -26.93
N ALA A 107 -8.56 3.81 -28.22
CA ALA A 107 -8.31 4.97 -29.07
C ALA A 107 -9.57 5.84 -29.16
N ARG A 108 -9.46 7.14 -28.85
CA ARG A 108 -10.55 8.10 -28.99
C ARG A 108 -10.58 8.69 -30.40
N ARG A 109 -11.77 8.83 -31.00
CA ARG A 109 -12.00 9.70 -32.16
C ARG A 109 -11.78 11.16 -31.73
N LYS A 110 -10.99 11.91 -32.52
CA LYS A 110 -10.71 13.34 -32.32
C LYS A 110 -12.01 14.15 -32.47
N SER A 111 -12.67 14.46 -31.37
CA SER A 111 -13.55 15.63 -31.28
C SER A 111 -12.97 16.58 -30.23
N ARG A 112 -12.81 17.85 -30.61
CA ARG A 112 -12.15 18.90 -29.82
C ARG A 112 -12.74 18.96 -28.40
N LEU A 113 -11.93 18.66 -27.40
CA LEU A 113 -12.21 19.04 -26.02
C LEU A 113 -11.08 19.94 -25.54
N ILE A 114 -11.43 21.19 -25.28
CA ILE A 114 -10.58 22.20 -24.65
C ILE A 114 -10.53 21.85 -23.16
N PHE A 115 -9.65 20.92 -22.78
CA PHE A 115 -9.19 20.80 -21.39
C PHE A 115 -7.85 21.50 -21.29
N LYS A 116 -7.86 22.81 -20.97
CA LYS A 116 -6.65 23.53 -20.58
C LYS A 116 -6.27 23.11 -19.16
N PHE A 117 -5.53 22.01 -19.04
CA PHE A 117 -4.77 21.71 -17.83
C PHE A 117 -3.37 22.28 -17.99
N LYS A 118 -3.07 23.37 -17.28
CA LYS A 118 -1.68 23.81 -17.11
C LYS A 118 -1.14 23.09 -15.89
N LEU A 119 -0.15 22.24 -16.08
CA LEU A 119 0.52 21.56 -14.99
C LEU A 119 1.96 21.23 -15.32
N THR A 120 2.83 21.69 -14.44
CA THR A 120 4.19 21.20 -14.32
C THR A 120 4.16 20.01 -13.36
N LEU A 121 4.21 18.79 -13.89
CA LEU A 121 4.54 17.60 -13.09
C LEU A 121 5.68 16.84 -13.77
N ARG A 122 6.82 16.81 -13.06
CA ARG A 122 8.09 16.23 -13.53
C ARG A 122 8.11 14.71 -13.60
N ASN A 123 7.09 13.97 -13.18
CA ASN A 123 7.15 12.51 -13.15
C ASN A 123 5.86 11.85 -13.67
N LYS A 124 6.06 10.85 -14.53
CA LYS A 124 5.05 10.07 -15.25
C LYS A 124 3.94 9.57 -14.32
N CYS A 125 2.70 10.00 -14.59
CA CYS A 125 1.53 9.57 -13.85
C CYS A 125 1.13 8.13 -14.23
N TYR A 126 1.43 7.16 -13.37
CA TYR A 126 1.02 5.75 -13.51
C TYR A 126 0.04 5.38 -12.39
N ILE A 127 -1.14 6.02 -12.32
CA ILE A 127 -2.18 5.69 -11.32
C ILE A 127 -2.63 4.21 -11.41
N ILE A 128 -2.41 3.55 -12.55
CA ILE A 128 -2.80 2.14 -12.78
C ILE A 128 -1.76 1.14 -12.26
N ASN A 129 -0.47 1.51 -12.16
CA ASN A 129 0.60 0.56 -11.81
C ASN A 129 1.04 0.63 -10.35
N ASP A 130 0.58 1.60 -9.57
CA ASP A 130 0.93 1.72 -8.15
C ASP A 130 0.03 0.83 -7.28
N LEU A 131 -0.12 -0.43 -7.67
CA LEU A 131 -0.89 -1.46 -6.95
C LEU A 131 -0.23 -1.91 -5.63
N GLN A 132 0.85 -1.24 -5.20
CA GLN A 132 1.66 -1.66 -4.07
C GLN A 132 1.25 -0.91 -2.81
N LYS A 133 0.48 -1.57 -1.94
CA LYS A 133 0.06 -0.99 -0.66
C LYS A 133 1.21 -0.94 0.31
N ARG A 134 1.11 -0.12 1.35
CA ARG A 134 2.21 0.09 2.28
C ARG A 134 1.66 -0.03 3.69
N TYR A 135 2.17 -1.00 4.44
CA TYR A 135 1.79 -1.18 5.84
C TYR A 135 3.04 -1.25 6.70
N ILE A 136 3.04 -0.49 7.78
CA ILE A 136 4.19 -0.36 8.67
C ILE A 136 3.96 -1.27 9.87
N PHE A 137 4.90 -2.17 10.12
CA PHE A 137 4.91 -3.02 11.30
C PHE A 137 6.17 -2.77 12.09
N ARG A 138 6.04 -2.78 13.41
CA ARG A 138 7.19 -2.67 14.31
C ARG A 138 7.55 -4.03 14.90
N LYS A 139 8.86 -4.29 14.93
CA LYS A 139 9.50 -5.46 15.53
C LYS A 139 9.59 -5.33 17.06
#